data_AF-A0A192CGH8-F1
#
_entry.id   AF-A0A192CGH8-F1
#
_cell.length_a   1.000
_cell.length_b   1.000
_cell.length_c   1.000
_cell.angle_alpha   90.00
_cell.angle_beta   90.00
_cell.angle_gamma   90.00
#
_symmetry.space_group_name_H-M   'P 1'
#
loop_
_entity.id
_entity.type
_entity.pdbx_description
1 polymer ?
#
loop_
_entity_poly.entity_id
_entity_poly.type
_entity_poly.pdbx_seq_one_letter_code
_entity_poly.pdbx_strand_id
1 'polypeptide(L)' 'MFSIRYFKKGSAHITFRKPELVDRLNDIIAKYYPETLSPV' A
#
# COMPACT_ATOMS: atom_id res chain seq x y z
N MET A 1 -4.10 -6.82 -14.37
CA MET A 1 -2.64 -6.89 -14.18
C MET A 1 -2.34 -6.37 -12.79
N PHE A 2 -1.64 -7.19 -12.00
CA PHE A 2 -1.01 -6.78 -10.77
C PHE A 2 0.38 -6.26 -11.14
N SER A 3 0.69 -5.02 -10.78
CA SER A 3 2.00 -4.42 -11.06
C SER A 3 2.55 -3.87 -9.77
N ILE A 4 3.72 -4.38 -9.38
CA ILE A 4 4.45 -3.84 -8.24
C ILE A 4 5.69 -3.15 -8.78
N ARG A 5 5.80 -1.85 -8.49
CA ARG A 5 6.98 -1.05 -8.79
C ARG A 5 7.67 -0.70 -7.48
N TYR A 6 8.71 -1.45 -7.16
CA TYR A 6 9.56 -1.18 -6.00
C TYR A 6 10.61 -0.12 -6.38
N PHE A 7 10.72 0.93 -5.56
CA PHE A 7 11.76 1.94 -5.68
C PHE A 7 12.80 1.72 -4.59
N LYS A 8 14.09 1.87 -4.93
CA LYS A 8 15.20 1.76 -3.96
C LYS A 8 15.14 2.77 -2.80
N LYS A 9 14.19 3.71 -2.81
CA LYS A 9 13.94 4.72 -1.77
C LYS A 9 13.11 4.17 -0.59
N GLY A 10 12.70 2.90 -0.62
CA GLY A 10 11.80 2.31 0.37
C GLY A 10 10.32 2.57 0.09
N SER A 11 10.00 3.23 -1.04
CA SER A 11 8.63 3.42 -1.51
C SER A 11 8.28 2.37 -2.57
N ALA A 12 7.04 1.90 -2.59
CA ALA A 12 6.54 1.01 -3.62
C ALA A 12 5.18 1.49 -4.12
N HIS A 13 4.95 1.43 -5.43
CA HIS A 13 3.62 1.58 -6.00
C HIS A 13 3.08 0.22 -6.36
N ILE A 14 2.02 -0.19 -5.68
CA ILE A 14 1.32 -1.44 -5.93
C ILE A 14 -0.04 -1.07 -6.51
N THR A 15 -0.26 -1.39 -7.78
CA THR A 15 -1.56 -1.16 -8.42
C THR A 15 -2.38 -2.44 -8.31
N PHE A 16 -3.39 -2.42 -7.45
CA PHE A 16 -4.38 -3.50 -7.41
C PHE A 16 -5.53 -3.17 -8.35
N ARG A 17 -5.95 -4.16 -9.14
CA ARG A 17 -7.14 -4.03 -10.00
C ARG A 17 -8.45 -4.22 -9.23
N LYS A 18 -8.37 -4.75 -8.00
CA LYS A 18 -9.51 -5.08 -7.14
C LYS A 18 -9.43 -4.22 -5.87
N PRO A 19 -10.44 -3.36 -5.61
CA PRO A 19 -10.41 -2.44 -4.47
C PRO A 19 -10.37 -3.19 -3.13
N GLU A 20 -10.96 -4.39 -3.05
CA GLU A 20 -10.95 -5.24 -1.84
C GLU A 20 -9.54 -5.62 -1.37
N LEU A 21 -8.58 -5.74 -2.30
CA LEU A 21 -7.18 -6.05 -1.95
C LEU A 21 -6.42 -4.81 -1.49
N VAL A 22 -6.78 -3.64 -2.01
CA VAL A 22 -6.24 -2.35 -1.53
C VAL A 22 -6.69 -2.13 -0.11
N ASP A 23 -7.97 -2.35 0.18
CA ASP A 23 -8.57 -2.14 1.49
C ASP A 23 -7.92 -3.03 2.55
N ARG A 24 -7.76 -4.33 2.26
CA ARG A 24 -7.03 -5.25 3.14
C ARG A 24 -5.57 -4.87 3.34
N LEU A 25 -4.87 -4.44 2.29
CA LEU A 25 -3.49 -3.99 2.43
C LEU A 25 -3.42 -2.73 3.29
N ASN A 26 -4.34 -1.80 3.09
CA ASN A 26 -4.43 -0.57 3.86
C ASN A 26 -4.72 -0.85 5.34
N ASP A 27 -5.59 -1.81 5.66
CA ASP A 27 -5.85 -2.25 7.04
C ASP A 27 -4.60 -2.83 7.72
N ILE A 28 -3.84 -3.66 6.99
CA ILE A 28 -2.56 -4.21 7.48
C ILE A 28 -1.54 -3.07 7.69
N ILE A 29 -1.39 -2.17 6.73
CA ILE A 29 -0.45 -1.04 6.86
C ILE A 29 -0.89 -0.12 8.01
N ALA A 30 -2.18 0.19 8.16
CA ALA A 30 -2.69 0.98 9.28
C ALA A 30 -2.41 0.32 10.64
N LYS A 31 -2.47 -1.01 10.70
CA LYS A 31 -2.25 -1.79 11.92
C LYS A 31 -0.77 -1.90 12.31
N TYR A 32 0.12 -2.07 11.34
CA TYR A 32 1.56 -2.31 11.59
C TYR A 32 2.43 -1.07 11.41
N TYR A 33 1.98 -0.10 10.60
CA TYR A 33 2.70 1.12 10.25
C TYR A 33 1.75 2.35 10.25
N PRO A 34 1.13 2.69 11.40
CA PRO A 34 0.21 3.84 11.50
C PRO A 34 0.86 5.17 11.12
N GLU A 35 2.19 5.26 11.25
CA GLU A 35 3.03 6.41 10.89
C GLU A 35 3.30 6.59 9.39
N THR A 36 2.93 5.61 8.55
CA THR A 36 3.12 5.68 7.08
C THR A 36 1.90 6.25 6.34
N LEU A 37 0.75 6.33 7.01
CA LEU A 37 -0.43 7.00 6.47
C LEU A 37 -0.34 8.48 6.82
N SER A 38 0.13 9.29 5.87
CA SER A 38 0.14 10.74 5.99
C SER A 38 -1.28 11.22 6.38
N PRO A 39 -1.43 12.08 7.40
CA PRO A 39 -2.73 12.66 7.72
C PRO A 39 -3.19 13.49 6.53
N VAL A 40 -4.28 13.05 5.90
CA VAL A 40 -5.04 13.82 4.91
C VAL A 40 -5.94 14.81 5.62
#